data_AF-A0A9D1N9W3-F1
#
_entry.id   AF-A0A9D1N9W3-F1
#
_cell.length_a   1.000
_cell.length_b   1.000
_cell.length_c   1.000
_cell.angle_alpha   90.00
_cell.angle_beta   90.00
_cell.angle_gamma   90.00
#
_symmetry.space_group_name_H-M   'P 1'
#
loop_
_entity.id
_entity.type
_entity.pdbx_description
1 polymer ?
#
loop_
_entity_poly.entity_id
_entity_poly.type
_entity_poly.pdbx_seq_one_letter_code
_entity_poly.pdbx_strand_id
1 'polypeptide(L)'
;MEYAVSAAVAVLTVIAFMLVRPRVRTRFVRRLDGEEFARAADEFAKSLPLPEKGGNGVSSRPLVKLVRTAAKPADGEAGKLLGRLRDVFAEHEEEIKALKKRDFAPLDALPSVNGEARVIGIAEFVLTSSAMLFSEERLRKAVDAVNSRHTLSYDEVDKLPLAFEFALLRRLALIAYVLKTMKCAADAGERAAARPRSHGTARLSAKFGSSVFFALAAATELGFSATKLKARAGDLLDESVFYAENCFLSLSVLRAVNFAQFYKPLEILTKYDIYKNADEKSKIAFNQCLSEVGERENLDEYAVALRLDRYISAGILPPLALSSFKAAGNIVMFGRVRRDTAALARALSSEEAMSLLFGGHKKVGSTLEKSKMYTNIPPKTEYFGVNFGISEKDGELSLAPSFPPCARRAEVEIERGGVIHKIIFSREAGRKLTVNSTALYGVPRIKLGGIPLTVVVGISPQIRDGDDIQID
;
A
#
# COMPACT_ATOMS: atom_id res chain seq x y z
N MET A 1 -6.14 34.88 -32.03
CA MET A 1 -5.45 35.65 -30.97
C MET A 1 -5.74 35.12 -29.58
N GLU A 2 -7.01 34.85 -29.22
CA GLU A 2 -7.38 34.34 -27.89
C GLU A 2 -6.67 33.05 -27.47
N TYR A 3 -6.49 32.09 -28.39
CA TYR A 3 -5.75 30.84 -28.11
C TYR A 3 -4.26 31.03 -27.80
N ALA A 4 -3.62 32.07 -28.35
CA ALA A 4 -2.22 32.37 -28.08
C ALA A 4 -2.05 33.08 -26.73
N VAL A 5 -3.01 33.92 -26.36
CA VAL A 5 -3.06 34.59 -25.06
C VAL A 5 -3.34 33.59 -23.94
N SER A 6 -4.30 32.66 -24.14
CA SER A 6 -4.60 31.62 -23.16
C SER A 6 -3.44 30.64 -22.97
N ALA A 7 -2.73 30.27 -24.04
CA ALA A 7 -1.51 29.46 -23.95
C ALA A 7 -0.39 30.20 -23.18
N ALA A 8 -0.18 31.49 -23.45
CA ALA A 8 0.82 32.30 -22.76
C ALA A 8 0.51 32.46 -21.26
N VAL A 9 -0.77 32.68 -20.91
CA VAL A 9 -1.23 32.76 -19.52
C VAL A 9 -1.09 31.41 -18.83
N ALA A 10 -1.43 30.29 -19.48
CA ALA A 10 -1.23 28.95 -18.92
C ALA A 10 0.24 28.65 -18.63
N VAL A 11 1.15 28.97 -19.56
CA VAL A 11 2.59 28.80 -19.38
C VAL A 11 3.13 29.68 -18.25
N LEU A 12 2.73 30.95 -18.19
CA LEU A 12 3.10 31.85 -17.08
C LEU A 12 2.55 31.36 -15.74
N THR A 13 1.34 30.79 -15.72
CA THR A 13 0.72 30.24 -14.51
C THR A 13 1.44 28.97 -14.06
N VAL A 14 1.85 28.10 -14.98
CA VAL A 14 2.67 26.91 -14.68
C VAL A 14 4.05 27.32 -14.16
N ILE A 15 4.69 28.32 -14.76
CA ILE A 15 5.99 28.84 -14.31
C ILE A 15 5.85 29.50 -12.93
N ALA A 16 4.81 30.32 -12.71
CA ALA A 16 4.51 30.91 -11.42
C ALA A 16 4.21 29.83 -10.39
N PHE A 17 3.43 28.80 -10.74
CA PHE A 17 3.14 27.65 -9.87
C PHE A 17 4.41 26.86 -9.53
N MET A 18 5.33 26.65 -10.48
CA MET A 18 6.62 26.01 -10.23
C MET A 18 7.58 26.88 -9.39
N LEU A 19 7.46 28.21 -9.48
CA LEU A 19 8.24 29.17 -8.67
C LEU A 19 7.67 29.35 -7.26
N VAL A 20 6.35 29.29 -7.11
CA VAL A 20 5.61 29.43 -5.84
C VAL A 20 5.56 28.12 -5.08
N ARG A 21 5.69 26.97 -5.74
CA ARG A 21 5.95 25.70 -5.04
C ARG A 21 7.16 25.94 -4.14
N PRO A 22 7.01 25.84 -2.81
CA PRO A 22 8.15 25.92 -1.93
C PRO A 22 9.12 24.86 -2.46
N ARG A 23 10.30 25.29 -2.92
CA ARG A 23 11.38 24.34 -3.14
C ARG A 23 11.52 23.67 -1.79
N VAL A 24 11.07 22.43 -1.69
CA VAL A 24 11.20 21.62 -0.50
C VAL A 24 12.70 21.41 -0.36
N ARG A 25 13.40 22.42 0.19
CA ARG A 25 14.65 22.23 0.88
C ARG A 25 14.23 21.32 1.99
N THR A 26 14.42 20.03 1.81
CA THR A 26 14.29 19.04 2.87
C THR A 26 15.30 19.43 3.93
N ARG A 27 14.85 20.30 4.85
CA ARG A 27 15.60 20.68 6.03
C ARG A 27 15.85 19.40 6.78
N PHE A 28 17.07 19.24 7.26
CA PHE A 28 17.37 18.24 8.25
C PHE A 28 16.46 18.50 9.45
N VAL A 29 15.45 17.64 9.63
CA VAL A 29 14.52 17.76 10.74
C VAL A 29 15.20 17.10 11.94
N ARG A 30 15.15 17.79 13.08
CA ARG A 30 15.61 17.23 14.35
C ARG A 30 14.88 15.91 14.59
N ARG A 31 15.60 14.90 15.07
CA ARG A 31 14.99 13.64 15.50
C ARG A 31 13.91 13.92 16.54
N LEU A 32 12.68 13.53 16.23
CA LEU A 32 11.57 13.58 17.18
C LEU A 32 11.81 12.57 18.31
N ASP A 33 11.38 12.86 19.52
CA ASP A 33 11.36 11.85 20.58
C ASP A 33 10.26 10.78 20.34
N GLY A 34 10.11 9.83 21.26
CA GLY A 34 9.17 8.72 21.08
C GLY A 34 7.70 9.14 21.07
N GLU A 35 7.32 10.15 21.86
CA GLU A 35 5.94 10.63 21.95
C GLU A 35 5.63 11.60 20.81
N GLU A 36 6.54 12.52 20.52
CA GLU A 36 6.45 13.43 19.38
C GLU A 36 6.32 12.66 18.07
N PHE A 37 7.10 11.58 17.92
CA PHE A 37 7.02 10.73 16.73
C PHE A 37 5.64 10.04 16.61
N ALA A 38 5.09 9.52 17.71
CA ALA A 38 3.78 8.88 17.68
C ALA A 38 2.66 9.87 17.28
N ARG A 39 2.68 11.08 17.83
CA ARG A 39 1.74 12.14 17.46
C ARG A 39 1.90 12.54 15.99
N ALA A 40 3.14 12.72 15.54
CA ALA A 40 3.43 13.03 14.14
C ALA A 40 3.00 11.90 13.19
N ALA A 41 3.10 10.64 13.61
CA ALA A 41 2.65 9.49 12.82
C ALA A 41 1.13 9.47 12.65
N ASP A 42 0.38 9.77 13.72
CA ASP A 42 -1.07 9.91 13.66
C ASP A 42 -1.51 11.09 12.78
N GLU A 43 -0.83 12.23 12.88
CA GLU A 43 -1.09 13.40 12.03
C GLU A 43 -0.77 13.11 10.57
N PHE A 44 0.37 12.46 10.31
CA PHE A 44 0.74 12.01 8.98
C PHE A 44 -0.33 11.08 8.40
N ALA A 45 -0.75 10.04 9.14
CA ALA A 45 -1.78 9.11 8.70
C ALA A 45 -3.13 9.80 8.41
N LYS A 46 -3.53 10.80 9.23
CA LYS A 46 -4.73 11.62 9.00
C LYS A 46 -4.62 12.52 7.77
N SER A 47 -3.42 12.94 7.41
CA SER A 47 -3.17 13.81 6.27
C SER A 47 -3.17 13.08 4.92
N LEU A 48 -3.05 11.75 4.94
CA LEU A 48 -3.04 10.94 3.72
C LEU A 48 -4.49 10.82 3.17
N PRO A 49 -4.76 11.28 1.93
CA PRO A 49 -6.00 10.96 1.26
C PRO A 49 -6.09 9.44 0.96
N LEU A 50 -7.27 9.02 0.50
CA LEU A 50 -7.47 7.68 -0.03
C LEU A 50 -6.48 7.42 -1.17
N PRO A 51 -5.80 6.26 -1.18
CA PRO A 51 -4.84 5.95 -2.21
C PRO A 51 -5.53 5.69 -3.56
N GLU A 52 -4.93 6.20 -4.63
CA GLU A 52 -5.34 5.96 -6.01
C GLU A 52 -4.58 4.76 -6.59
N LYS A 53 -5.12 4.15 -7.65
CA LYS A 53 -4.44 3.03 -8.34
C LYS A 53 -3.30 3.54 -9.21
N GLY A 54 -2.10 2.99 -8.99
CA GLY A 54 -0.88 3.36 -9.70
C GLY A 54 -0.34 4.74 -9.30
N GLY A 55 0.88 5.06 -9.70
CA GLY A 55 1.52 6.34 -9.40
C GLY A 55 2.39 6.86 -10.55
N ASN A 56 3.02 8.02 -10.34
CA ASN A 56 4.03 8.49 -11.27
C ASN A 56 5.28 7.60 -11.17
N GLY A 57 5.83 7.26 -12.34
CA GLY A 57 7.03 6.43 -12.41
C GLY A 57 8.22 7.02 -11.64
N VAL A 58 8.92 6.15 -10.92
CA VAL A 58 10.01 6.53 -10.02
C VAL A 58 11.36 6.43 -10.75
N SER A 59 11.99 7.57 -11.04
CA SER A 59 13.29 7.60 -11.73
C SER A 59 14.48 7.58 -10.76
N SER A 60 15.14 6.43 -10.63
CA SER A 60 16.34 6.26 -9.78
C SER A 60 17.67 6.60 -10.49
N ARG A 61 17.71 6.52 -11.82
CA ARG A 61 18.93 6.72 -12.64
C ARG A 61 19.68 8.04 -12.37
N PRO A 62 19.02 9.22 -12.32
CA PRO A 62 19.73 10.48 -12.05
C PRO A 62 20.30 10.52 -10.63
N LEU A 63 19.61 9.90 -9.66
CA LEU A 63 20.02 9.86 -8.26
C LEU A 63 21.28 9.02 -8.08
N VAL A 64 21.29 7.80 -8.63
CA VAL A 64 22.46 6.91 -8.59
C VAL A 64 23.69 7.56 -9.24
N LYS A 65 23.49 8.28 -10.35
CA LYS A 65 24.59 9.00 -11.01
C LYS A 65 25.21 10.06 -10.09
N LEU A 66 24.39 10.81 -9.35
CA LEU A 66 24.88 11.80 -8.39
C LEU A 66 25.68 11.15 -7.25
N VAL A 67 25.12 10.12 -6.62
CA VAL A 67 25.78 9.39 -5.51
C VAL A 67 27.13 8.84 -5.94
N ARG A 68 27.22 8.19 -7.11
CA ARG A 68 28.50 7.67 -7.61
C ARG A 68 29.55 8.77 -7.85
N THR A 69 29.13 9.96 -8.28
CA THR A 69 30.07 11.06 -8.49
C THR A 69 30.59 11.66 -7.19
N ALA A 70 29.90 11.46 -6.06
CA ALA A 70 30.33 11.94 -4.75
C ALA A 70 31.57 11.21 -4.22
N ALA A 71 31.72 9.92 -4.52
CA ALA A 71 32.87 9.09 -4.11
C ALA A 71 34.17 9.38 -4.88
N LYS A 72 34.15 10.25 -5.89
CA LYS A 72 35.35 10.54 -6.69
C LYS A 72 36.31 11.49 -5.94
N PRO A 73 37.63 11.25 -6.00
CA PRO A 73 38.61 12.17 -5.43
C PRO A 73 38.50 13.55 -6.08
N ALA A 74 38.88 14.59 -5.35
CA ALA A 74 39.17 15.88 -5.97
C ALA A 74 40.46 16.47 -5.45
N ASP A 75 41.10 17.20 -6.35
CA ASP A 75 42.35 17.90 -6.14
C ASP A 75 42.12 19.24 -5.41
N GLY A 76 43.17 19.80 -4.79
CA GLY A 76 43.16 21.10 -4.12
C GLY A 76 42.87 21.08 -2.62
N GLU A 77 43.08 22.20 -1.93
CA GLU A 77 42.78 22.35 -0.49
C GLU A 77 41.29 22.25 -0.18
N ALA A 78 40.44 22.78 -1.07
CA ALA A 78 39.00 22.54 -1.03
C ALA A 78 38.64 21.04 -1.10
N GLY A 79 39.44 20.27 -1.84
CA GLY A 79 39.35 18.81 -1.90
C GLY A 79 39.66 18.13 -0.57
N LYS A 80 40.62 18.65 0.20
CA LYS A 80 41.00 18.14 1.52
C LYS A 80 39.93 18.41 2.57
N LEU A 81 39.36 19.62 2.60
CA LEU A 81 38.32 19.98 3.56
C LEU A 81 37.02 19.20 3.35
N LEU A 82 36.66 18.97 2.08
CA LEU A 82 35.51 18.13 1.71
C LEU A 82 35.84 16.62 1.74
N GLY A 83 37.08 16.25 2.06
CA GLY A 83 37.58 14.87 2.07
C GLY A 83 36.73 13.97 2.94
N ARG A 84 36.48 14.36 4.20
CA ARG A 84 35.70 13.57 5.16
C ARG A 84 34.35 13.10 4.63
N LEU A 85 33.56 13.99 4.03
CA LEU A 85 32.27 13.60 3.45
C LEU A 85 32.43 12.67 2.24
N ARG A 86 33.47 12.85 1.43
CA ARG A 86 33.76 11.94 0.31
C ARG A 86 34.23 10.59 0.80
N ASP A 87 35.04 10.56 1.84
CA ASP A 87 35.58 9.34 2.43
C ASP A 87 34.41 8.45 2.88
N VAL A 88 33.37 9.01 3.50
CA VAL A 88 32.11 8.29 3.79
C VAL A 88 31.50 7.66 2.53
N PHE A 89 31.39 8.40 1.42
CA PHE A 89 30.87 7.82 0.16
C PHE A 89 31.82 6.78 -0.46
N ALA A 90 33.14 6.91 -0.26
CA ALA A 90 34.14 6.01 -0.78
C ALA A 90 34.22 4.70 0.01
N GLU A 91 34.12 4.77 1.34
CA GLU A 91 34.08 3.63 2.25
C GLU A 91 32.85 2.75 1.99
N HIS A 92 31.72 3.33 1.58
CA HIS A 92 30.48 2.63 1.26
C HIS A 92 30.25 2.38 -0.25
N GLU A 93 31.32 2.18 -1.03
CA GLU A 93 31.20 1.98 -2.49
C GLU A 93 30.34 0.74 -2.85
N GLU A 94 30.40 -0.33 -2.05
CA GLU A 94 29.67 -1.58 -2.30
C GLU A 94 28.15 -1.40 -2.10
N GLU A 95 27.73 -0.65 -1.09
CA GLU A 95 26.34 -0.28 -0.87
C GLU A 95 25.80 0.57 -2.01
N ILE A 96 26.61 1.51 -2.51
CA ILE A 96 26.27 2.34 -3.69
C ILE A 96 26.14 1.46 -4.94
N LYS A 97 27.04 0.48 -5.14
CA LYS A 97 26.96 -0.50 -6.24
C LYS A 97 25.70 -1.36 -6.13
N ALA A 98 25.30 -1.75 -4.92
CA ALA A 98 24.07 -2.50 -4.68
C ALA A 98 22.83 -1.68 -5.04
N LEU A 99 22.73 -0.43 -4.56
CA LEU A 99 21.64 0.49 -4.91
C LEU A 99 21.52 0.74 -6.41
N LYS A 100 22.64 0.80 -7.12
CA LYS A 100 22.64 0.97 -8.59
C LYS A 100 21.99 -0.20 -9.33
N LYS A 101 22.18 -1.43 -8.84
CA LYS A 101 21.65 -2.64 -9.47
C LYS A 101 20.19 -2.89 -9.09
N ARG A 102 19.66 -2.14 -8.12
CA ARG A 102 18.31 -2.31 -7.61
C ARG A 102 17.27 -1.81 -8.62
N ASP A 103 16.27 -2.64 -8.87
CA ASP A 103 15.12 -2.27 -9.68
C ASP A 103 14.02 -1.66 -8.80
N PHE A 104 13.68 -0.40 -9.07
CA PHE A 104 12.67 0.36 -8.34
C PHE A 104 11.34 0.45 -9.11
N ALA A 105 11.27 -0.08 -10.34
CA ALA A 105 10.04 -0.09 -11.14
C ALA A 105 8.83 -0.74 -10.45
N PRO A 106 8.99 -1.76 -9.57
CA PRO A 106 7.85 -2.31 -8.83
C PRO A 106 7.10 -1.30 -7.94
N LEU A 107 7.70 -0.16 -7.61
CA LEU A 107 7.03 0.90 -6.83
C LEU A 107 5.99 1.66 -7.66
N ASP A 108 6.10 1.67 -8.99
CA ASP A 108 5.26 2.49 -9.88
C ASP A 108 3.81 1.99 -9.96
N ALA A 109 3.63 0.67 -9.75
CA ALA A 109 2.33 0.00 -9.81
C ALA A 109 1.56 0.03 -8.48
N LEU A 110 2.20 0.48 -7.40
CA LEU A 110 1.60 0.48 -6.06
C LEU A 110 0.54 1.57 -5.90
N PRO A 111 -0.38 1.41 -4.92
CA PRO A 111 -1.30 2.46 -4.54
C PRO A 111 -0.56 3.77 -4.21
N SER A 112 -1.02 4.88 -4.79
CA SER A 112 -0.33 6.17 -4.69
C SER A 112 -1.16 7.23 -3.96
N VAL A 113 -0.45 8.18 -3.37
CA VAL A 113 -1.01 9.37 -2.75
C VAL A 113 -0.26 10.56 -3.34
N ASN A 114 -0.99 11.54 -3.87
CA ASN A 114 -0.42 12.71 -4.55
C ASN A 114 0.54 12.34 -5.70
N GLY A 115 0.25 11.23 -6.40
CA GLY A 115 1.03 10.75 -7.53
C GLY A 115 2.34 10.05 -7.18
N GLU A 116 2.57 9.70 -5.92
CA GLU A 116 3.71 8.88 -5.49
C GLU A 116 3.23 7.69 -4.65
N ALA A 117 3.87 6.52 -4.79
CA ALA A 117 3.52 5.33 -4.04
C ALA A 117 3.47 5.63 -2.53
N ARG A 118 2.35 5.29 -1.88
CA ARG A 118 2.08 5.62 -0.48
C ARG A 118 3.19 5.13 0.46
N VAL A 119 3.74 3.95 0.16
CA VAL A 119 4.86 3.34 0.89
C VAL A 119 6.15 4.15 0.84
N ILE A 120 6.40 4.93 -0.23
CA ILE A 120 7.53 5.86 -0.28
C ILE A 120 7.29 7.01 0.69
N GLY A 121 6.08 7.56 0.73
CA GLY A 121 5.70 8.60 1.69
C GLY A 121 5.88 8.14 3.15
N ILE A 122 5.50 6.90 3.46
CA ILE A 122 5.73 6.29 4.79
C ILE A 122 7.23 6.20 5.08
N ALA A 123 8.02 5.69 4.14
CA ALA A 123 9.47 5.56 4.31
C ALA A 123 10.14 6.92 4.52
N GLU A 124 9.80 7.92 3.72
CA GLU A 124 10.32 9.29 3.85
C GLU A 124 9.93 9.93 5.18
N PHE A 125 8.69 9.75 5.63
CA PHE A 125 8.24 10.22 6.94
C PHE A 125 9.05 9.59 8.09
N VAL A 126 9.17 8.27 8.09
CA VAL A 126 9.90 7.52 9.14
C VAL A 126 11.36 7.96 9.20
N LEU A 127 12.04 8.03 8.05
CA LEU A 127 13.45 8.39 7.97
C LEU A 127 13.66 9.87 8.34
N THR A 128 12.84 10.78 7.82
CA THR A 128 13.01 12.22 8.06
C THR A 128 12.81 12.59 9.52
N SER A 129 11.80 12.01 10.16
CA SER A 129 11.52 12.21 11.59
C SER A 129 12.53 11.51 12.52
N SER A 130 13.44 10.71 11.95
CA SER A 130 14.44 9.91 12.67
C SER A 130 15.88 10.26 12.30
N ALA A 131 16.10 11.46 11.76
CA ALA A 131 17.41 11.91 11.32
C ALA A 131 18.11 10.92 10.35
N MET A 132 17.32 10.31 9.47
CA MET A 132 17.73 9.29 8.49
C MET A 132 18.20 7.97 9.08
N LEU A 133 18.02 7.75 10.38
CA LEU A 133 18.30 6.48 11.02
C LEU A 133 17.03 5.62 11.04
N PHE A 134 17.09 4.46 10.40
CA PHE A 134 16.03 3.48 10.41
C PHE A 134 15.85 2.86 11.80
N SER A 135 14.59 2.70 12.22
CA SER A 135 14.21 2.03 13.45
C SER A 135 12.93 1.24 13.21
N GLU A 136 12.97 -0.06 13.52
CA GLU A 136 11.81 -0.94 13.36
C GLU A 136 10.64 -0.50 14.24
N GLU A 137 10.90 -0.04 15.48
CA GLU A 137 9.86 0.46 16.38
C GLU A 137 9.12 1.66 15.79
N ARG A 138 9.86 2.59 15.16
CA ARG A 138 9.29 3.77 14.51
C ARG A 138 8.52 3.42 13.25
N LEU A 139 9.04 2.46 12.47
CA LEU A 139 8.28 1.90 11.35
C LEU A 139 6.96 1.29 11.83
N ARG A 140 6.99 0.48 12.89
CA ARG A 140 5.80 -0.14 13.48
C ARG A 140 4.74 0.90 13.85
N LYS A 141 5.13 1.93 14.62
CA LYS A 141 4.22 3.03 15.01
C LYS A 141 3.62 3.74 13.80
N ALA A 142 4.43 4.01 12.77
CA ALA A 142 3.95 4.67 11.55
C ALA A 142 2.97 3.78 10.75
N VAL A 143 3.29 2.49 10.61
CA VAL A 143 2.43 1.53 9.91
C VAL A 143 1.12 1.31 10.67
N ASP A 144 1.16 1.18 11.99
CA ASP A 144 -0.04 1.03 12.83
C ASP A 144 -0.97 2.24 12.70
N ALA A 145 -0.41 3.45 12.73
CA ALA A 145 -1.16 4.68 12.51
C ALA A 145 -1.84 4.69 11.12
N VAL A 146 -1.11 4.30 10.06
CA VAL A 146 -1.68 4.20 8.70
C VAL A 146 -2.74 3.11 8.60
N ASN A 147 -2.47 1.92 9.13
CA ASN A 147 -3.37 0.76 9.14
C ASN A 147 -4.63 0.97 9.99
N SER A 148 -4.64 1.94 10.89
CA SER A 148 -5.84 2.37 11.64
C SER A 148 -6.84 3.14 10.76
N ARG A 149 -6.37 3.70 9.64
CA ARG A 149 -7.16 4.46 8.68
C ARG A 149 -7.46 3.63 7.44
N HIS A 150 -6.42 3.20 6.75
CA HIS A 150 -6.49 2.44 5.52
C HIS A 150 -5.35 1.43 5.50
N THR A 151 -5.67 0.15 5.62
CA THR A 151 -4.70 -0.94 5.68
C THR A 151 -3.78 -0.92 4.45
N LEU A 152 -2.51 -1.22 4.65
CA LEU A 152 -1.56 -1.49 3.57
C LEU A 152 -1.92 -2.80 2.88
N SER A 153 -1.91 -2.81 1.54
CA SER A 153 -2.05 -4.03 0.77
C SER A 153 -0.84 -4.95 0.94
N TYR A 154 -0.98 -6.22 0.57
CA TYR A 154 0.16 -7.15 0.59
C TYR A 154 1.33 -6.64 -0.26
N ASP A 155 1.04 -6.13 -1.46
CA ASP A 155 2.06 -5.62 -2.38
C ASP A 155 2.75 -4.37 -1.81
N GLU A 156 2.03 -3.51 -1.09
CA GLU A 156 2.64 -2.38 -0.38
C GLU A 156 3.61 -2.85 0.71
N VAL A 157 3.23 -3.86 1.50
CA VAL A 157 4.11 -4.39 2.56
C VAL A 157 5.31 -5.14 1.99
N ASP A 158 5.13 -5.96 0.95
CA ASP A 158 6.21 -6.67 0.24
C ASP A 158 7.25 -5.69 -0.35
N LYS A 159 6.79 -4.53 -0.84
CA LYS A 159 7.65 -3.50 -1.44
C LYS A 159 8.10 -2.42 -0.46
N LEU A 160 7.69 -2.46 0.80
CA LEU A 160 8.12 -1.52 1.84
C LEU A 160 9.65 -1.45 1.99
N PRO A 161 10.43 -2.56 2.00
CA PRO A 161 11.89 -2.48 2.02
C PRO A 161 12.46 -1.71 0.81
N LEU A 162 11.89 -1.92 -0.38
CA LEU A 162 12.31 -1.25 -1.61
C LEU A 162 12.01 0.26 -1.55
N ALA A 163 10.88 0.65 -0.94
CA ALA A 163 10.54 2.06 -0.71
C ALA A 163 11.53 2.74 0.25
N PHE A 164 11.97 2.05 1.31
CA PHE A 164 13.01 2.56 2.21
C PHE A 164 14.37 2.72 1.53
N GLU A 165 14.81 1.73 0.75
CA GLU A 165 16.05 1.84 -0.06
C GLU A 165 15.97 3.04 -1.01
N PHE A 166 14.81 3.27 -1.62
CA PHE A 166 14.60 4.37 -2.54
C PHE A 166 14.62 5.74 -1.84
N ALA A 167 13.97 5.87 -0.69
CA ALA A 167 13.99 7.09 0.11
C ALA A 167 15.41 7.43 0.60
N LEU A 168 16.18 6.43 1.03
CA LEU A 168 17.60 6.59 1.38
C LEU A 168 18.45 7.01 0.18
N LEU A 169 18.23 6.41 -1.00
CA LEU A 169 18.89 6.81 -2.24
C LEU A 169 18.61 8.27 -2.61
N ARG A 170 17.35 8.73 -2.49
CA ARG A 170 16.99 10.14 -2.67
C ARG A 170 17.78 11.04 -1.73
N ARG A 171 17.91 10.64 -0.46
CA ARG A 171 18.64 11.42 0.53
C ARG A 171 20.14 11.47 0.24
N LEU A 172 20.76 10.33 -0.04
CA LEU A 172 22.16 10.26 -0.44
C LEU A 172 22.44 11.10 -1.69
N ALA A 173 21.53 11.08 -2.67
CA ALA A 173 21.66 11.90 -3.88
C ALA A 173 21.59 13.41 -3.58
N LEU A 174 20.76 13.82 -2.61
CA LEU A 174 20.74 15.21 -2.14
C LEU A 174 22.06 15.59 -1.45
N ILE A 175 22.58 14.75 -0.57
CA ILE A 175 23.87 14.99 0.11
C ILE A 175 25.01 15.06 -0.92
N ALA A 176 25.01 14.16 -1.91
CA ALA A 176 25.94 14.18 -3.03
C ALA A 176 25.84 15.48 -3.86
N TYR A 177 24.62 15.99 -4.08
CA TYR A 177 24.41 17.28 -4.74
C TYR A 177 24.93 18.45 -3.91
N VAL A 178 24.73 18.42 -2.59
CA VAL A 178 25.28 19.41 -1.65
C VAL A 178 26.80 19.41 -1.71
N LEU A 179 27.45 18.24 -1.60
CA LEU A 179 28.90 18.09 -1.75
C LEU A 179 29.41 18.67 -3.08
N LYS A 180 28.74 18.35 -4.19
CA LYS A 180 29.07 18.90 -5.51
C LYS A 180 28.98 20.43 -5.52
N THR A 181 27.96 21.00 -4.89
CA THR A 181 27.74 22.44 -4.82
C THR A 181 28.77 23.13 -3.93
N MET A 182 29.12 22.54 -2.78
CA MET A 182 30.20 23.00 -1.90
C MET A 182 31.53 23.03 -2.64
N LYS A 183 31.85 21.97 -3.41
CA LYS A 183 33.04 21.91 -4.26
C LYS A 183 33.04 23.03 -5.30
N CYS A 184 31.97 23.18 -6.07
CA CYS A 184 31.88 24.24 -7.08
C CYS A 184 32.04 25.65 -6.49
N ALA A 185 31.52 25.88 -5.29
CA ALA A 185 31.68 27.15 -4.59
C ALA A 185 33.14 27.38 -4.16
N ALA A 186 33.81 26.35 -3.64
CA ALA A 186 35.22 26.43 -3.26
C ALA A 186 36.13 26.65 -4.47
N ASP A 187 36.00 25.85 -5.54
CA ASP A 187 36.74 26.00 -6.80
C ASP A 187 36.54 27.41 -7.41
N ALA A 188 35.34 27.97 -7.26
CA ALA A 188 35.04 29.33 -7.71
C ALA A 188 35.73 30.40 -6.86
N GLY A 189 35.87 30.17 -5.55
CA GLY A 189 36.60 31.04 -4.63
C GLY A 189 38.10 31.10 -4.94
N GLU A 190 38.73 29.94 -5.13
CA GLU A 190 40.15 29.83 -5.53
C GLU A 190 40.41 30.60 -6.84
N ARG A 191 39.57 30.36 -7.87
CA ARG A 191 39.70 31.06 -9.16
C ARG A 191 39.47 32.57 -9.06
N ALA A 192 38.53 33.00 -8.21
CA ALA A 192 38.24 34.40 -7.99
C ALA A 192 39.41 35.14 -7.32
N ALA A 193 40.04 34.51 -6.33
CA ALA A 193 41.22 35.04 -5.66
C ALA A 193 42.45 35.06 -6.59
N ALA A 194 42.68 34.01 -7.37
CA ALA A 194 43.81 33.94 -8.29
C ALA A 194 43.72 34.91 -9.48
N ARG A 195 42.51 35.31 -9.90
CA ARG A 195 42.29 36.22 -11.06
C ARG A 195 41.22 37.29 -10.81
N PRO A 196 41.44 38.27 -9.92
CA PRO A 196 40.39 39.15 -9.41
C PRO A 196 39.67 39.99 -10.49
N ARG A 197 40.38 40.38 -11.57
CA ARG A 197 39.92 41.38 -12.55
C ARG A 197 39.24 40.82 -13.81
N SER A 198 38.85 39.54 -13.85
CA SER A 198 38.22 38.96 -15.05
C SER A 198 36.68 39.10 -15.04
N HIS A 199 36.04 39.22 -16.21
CA HIS A 199 34.57 39.17 -16.29
C HIS A 199 33.98 37.83 -15.78
N GLY A 200 34.75 36.73 -15.88
CA GLY A 200 34.35 35.43 -15.35
C GLY A 200 34.28 35.40 -13.82
N THR A 201 35.16 36.13 -13.13
CA THR A 201 35.19 36.16 -11.66
C THR A 201 34.07 37.00 -11.04
N ALA A 202 33.62 38.06 -11.73
CA ALA A 202 32.43 38.81 -11.31
C ALA A 202 31.15 37.94 -11.32
N ARG A 203 30.97 37.09 -12.35
CA ARG A 203 29.84 36.15 -12.43
C ARG A 203 29.90 35.05 -11.36
N LEU A 204 31.09 34.53 -11.06
CA LEU A 204 31.29 33.53 -10.01
C LEU A 204 31.00 34.08 -8.62
N SER A 205 31.47 35.29 -8.32
CA SER A 205 31.18 35.99 -7.08
C SER A 205 29.67 36.28 -6.91
N ALA A 206 29.00 36.73 -7.98
CA ALA A 206 27.54 36.93 -7.95
C ALA A 206 26.76 35.64 -7.67
N LYS A 207 27.26 34.48 -8.13
CA LYS A 207 26.58 33.18 -7.98
C LYS A 207 26.88 32.49 -6.64
N PHE A 208 28.11 32.57 -6.15
CA PHE A 208 28.59 31.79 -4.99
C PHE A 208 29.09 32.63 -3.83
N GLY A 209 29.12 33.97 -3.94
CA GLY A 209 29.72 34.86 -2.94
C GLY A 209 29.09 34.79 -1.54
N SER A 210 27.86 34.30 -1.41
CA SER A 210 27.19 34.05 -0.13
C SER A 210 27.55 32.70 0.52
N SER A 211 28.30 31.84 -0.19
CA SER A 211 28.71 30.52 0.32
C SER A 211 29.92 30.64 1.25
N VAL A 212 29.83 30.00 2.41
CA VAL A 212 30.96 29.90 3.35
C VAL A 212 32.16 29.20 2.70
N PHE A 213 31.92 28.20 1.83
CA PHE A 213 32.98 27.50 1.11
C PHE A 213 33.68 28.37 0.05
N PHE A 214 32.94 29.29 -0.59
CA PHE A 214 33.54 30.27 -1.51
C PHE A 214 34.43 31.25 -0.74
N ALA A 215 33.90 31.84 0.35
CA ALA A 215 34.62 32.81 1.16
C ALA A 215 35.86 32.20 1.83
N LEU A 216 35.75 30.96 2.33
CA LEU A 216 36.87 30.23 2.92
C LEU A 216 37.98 30.01 1.90
N ALA A 217 37.65 29.47 0.71
CA ALA A 217 38.63 29.20 -0.32
C ALA A 217 39.32 30.48 -0.82
N ALA A 218 38.57 31.57 -1.04
CA ALA A 218 39.13 32.85 -1.45
C ALA A 218 40.01 33.49 -0.35
N ALA A 219 39.61 33.40 0.92
CA ALA A 219 40.40 33.92 2.03
C ALA A 219 41.72 33.17 2.21
N THR A 220 41.69 31.85 2.10
CA THR A 220 42.90 31.02 2.19
C THR A 220 43.86 31.31 1.03
N GLU A 221 43.37 31.41 -0.20
CA GLU A 221 44.19 31.71 -1.38
C GLU A 221 44.85 33.10 -1.30
N LEU A 222 44.19 34.06 -0.65
CA LEU A 222 44.71 35.41 -0.42
C LEU A 222 45.59 35.53 0.84
N GLY A 223 45.80 34.43 1.59
CA GLY A 223 46.63 34.41 2.79
C GLY A 223 45.99 35.00 4.05
N PHE A 224 44.67 35.19 4.09
CA PHE A 224 43.97 35.69 5.28
C PHE A 224 43.71 34.58 6.31
N SER A 225 43.70 34.94 7.59
CA SER A 225 43.28 34.04 8.67
C SER A 225 41.78 33.73 8.55
N ALA A 226 41.45 32.49 8.22
CA ALA A 226 40.09 32.03 7.94
C ALA A 226 39.49 31.14 9.05
N THR A 227 39.93 31.26 10.30
CA THR A 227 39.54 30.37 11.41
C THR A 227 38.03 30.27 11.64
N LYS A 228 37.32 31.42 11.68
CA LYS A 228 35.85 31.45 11.84
C LYS A 228 35.11 30.83 10.65
N LEU A 229 35.62 31.03 9.43
CA LEU A 229 35.05 30.45 8.21
C LEU A 229 35.27 28.93 8.18
N LYS A 230 36.44 28.48 8.62
CA LYS A 230 36.79 27.05 8.74
C LYS A 230 35.89 26.34 9.75
N ALA A 231 35.64 26.94 10.92
CA ALA A 231 34.71 26.40 11.91
C ALA A 231 33.30 26.22 11.34
N ARG A 232 32.74 27.30 10.75
CA ARG A 232 31.40 27.26 10.15
C ARG A 232 31.27 26.30 8.96
N ALA A 233 32.32 26.16 8.15
CA ALA A 233 32.37 25.17 7.08
C ALA A 233 32.45 23.73 7.64
N GLY A 234 33.18 23.55 8.75
CA GLY A 234 33.25 22.31 9.52
C GLY A 234 31.88 21.87 10.01
N ASP A 235 31.12 22.74 10.69
CA ASP A 235 29.79 22.41 11.21
C ASP A 235 28.83 21.91 10.11
N LEU A 236 28.82 22.57 8.94
CA LEU A 236 27.98 22.17 7.80
C LEU A 236 28.43 20.83 7.18
N LEU A 237 29.74 20.56 7.21
CA LEU A 237 30.29 19.30 6.74
C LEU A 237 29.96 18.17 7.71
N ASP A 238 30.12 18.40 9.01
CA ASP A 238 29.82 17.43 10.07
C ASP A 238 28.33 17.04 10.06
N GLU A 239 27.43 18.01 9.86
CA GLU A 239 26.02 17.72 9.65
C GLU A 239 25.80 16.81 8.42
N SER A 240 26.44 17.13 7.28
CA SER A 240 26.30 16.34 6.05
C SER A 240 26.88 14.92 6.19
N VAL A 241 27.99 14.78 6.91
CA VAL A 241 28.64 13.50 7.24
C VAL A 241 27.72 12.67 8.11
N PHE A 242 27.21 13.24 9.20
CA PHE A 242 26.30 12.57 10.13
C PHE A 242 25.08 11.98 9.40
N TYR A 243 24.46 12.74 8.49
CA TYR A 243 23.32 12.23 7.73
C TYR A 243 23.69 11.20 6.67
N ALA A 244 24.88 11.30 6.06
CA ALA A 244 25.35 10.29 5.11
C ALA A 244 25.61 8.96 5.82
N GLU A 245 26.31 8.99 6.96
CA GLU A 245 26.57 7.82 7.81
C GLU A 245 25.27 7.16 8.27
N ASN A 246 24.29 7.94 8.76
CA ASN A 246 22.99 7.40 9.15
C ASN A 246 22.24 6.75 7.98
N CYS A 247 22.36 7.30 6.76
CA CYS A 247 21.78 6.69 5.58
C CYS A 247 22.43 5.33 5.27
N PHE A 248 23.77 5.23 5.29
CA PHE A 248 24.47 3.98 5.04
C PHE A 248 24.23 2.93 6.13
N LEU A 249 24.23 3.35 7.39
CA LEU A 249 23.85 2.49 8.52
C LEU A 249 22.41 1.98 8.37
N SER A 250 21.48 2.83 7.92
CA SER A 250 20.11 2.39 7.68
C SER A 250 20.00 1.37 6.55
N LEU A 251 20.76 1.53 5.47
CA LEU A 251 20.80 0.56 4.37
C LEU A 251 21.26 -0.82 4.83
N SER A 252 22.20 -0.90 5.79
CA SER A 252 22.65 -2.18 6.34
C SER A 252 21.59 -2.80 7.26
N VAL A 253 20.98 -2.01 8.15
CA VAL A 253 19.94 -2.48 9.08
C VAL A 253 18.69 -2.96 8.36
N LEU A 254 18.26 -2.28 7.28
CA LEU A 254 17.07 -2.66 6.50
C LEU A 254 17.09 -4.11 6.03
N ARG A 255 18.28 -4.66 5.73
CA ARG A 255 18.43 -6.04 5.24
C ARG A 255 18.14 -7.10 6.29
N ALA A 256 18.18 -6.76 7.57
CA ALA A 256 17.95 -7.68 8.68
C ALA A 256 16.47 -7.70 9.15
N VAL A 257 15.64 -6.80 8.64
CA VAL A 257 14.26 -6.62 9.11
C VAL A 257 13.32 -7.47 8.29
N ASN A 258 12.46 -8.24 8.97
CA ASN A 258 11.35 -8.94 8.31
C ASN A 258 10.17 -7.99 8.12
N PHE A 259 10.01 -7.41 6.93
CA PHE A 259 8.91 -6.49 6.64
C PHE A 259 7.54 -7.17 6.57
N ALA A 260 7.48 -8.48 6.32
CA ALA A 260 6.20 -9.19 6.22
C ALA A 260 5.40 -9.10 7.53
N GLN A 261 6.06 -8.93 8.69
CA GLN A 261 5.38 -8.80 9.99
C GLN A 261 4.43 -7.60 10.08
N PHE A 262 4.58 -6.60 9.20
CA PHE A 262 3.72 -5.41 9.14
C PHE A 262 2.42 -5.65 8.34
N TYR A 263 2.26 -6.84 7.77
CA TYR A 263 1.06 -7.23 7.05
C TYR A 263 -0.06 -7.61 8.02
N LYS A 264 -1.03 -6.70 8.22
CA LYS A 264 -2.10 -6.81 9.21
C LYS A 264 -2.89 -8.14 9.17
N PRO A 265 -3.21 -8.73 8.00
CA PRO A 265 -3.86 -10.04 7.93
C PRO A 265 -3.13 -11.17 8.67
N LEU A 266 -1.82 -11.06 8.91
CA LEU A 266 -1.06 -12.04 9.68
C LEU A 266 -1.57 -12.22 11.11
N GLU A 267 -2.19 -11.21 11.71
CA GLU A 267 -2.81 -11.32 13.05
C GLU A 267 -3.87 -12.44 13.11
N ILE A 268 -4.46 -12.77 11.96
CA ILE A 268 -5.46 -13.84 11.82
C ILE A 268 -4.79 -15.08 11.25
N LEU A 269 -4.04 -14.95 10.15
CA LEU A 269 -3.49 -16.10 9.42
C LEU A 269 -2.49 -16.91 10.25
N THR A 270 -1.73 -16.26 11.14
CA THR A 270 -0.74 -16.95 12.00
C THR A 270 -1.36 -17.84 13.08
N LYS A 271 -2.69 -17.78 13.29
CA LYS A 271 -3.42 -18.71 14.15
C LYS A 271 -3.49 -20.12 13.56
N TYR A 272 -3.32 -20.26 12.24
CA TYR A 272 -3.37 -21.53 11.53
C TYR A 272 -1.96 -22.13 11.45
N ASP A 273 -1.73 -23.28 12.10
CA ASP A 273 -0.43 -23.96 12.09
C ASP A 273 0.05 -24.27 10.67
N ILE A 274 -0.88 -24.60 9.76
CA ILE A 274 -0.58 -24.85 8.34
C ILE A 274 0.03 -23.63 7.67
N TYR A 275 -0.51 -22.43 7.92
CA TYR A 275 0.07 -21.20 7.39
C TYR A 275 1.41 -20.90 8.07
N LYS A 276 1.50 -21.06 9.39
CA LYS A 276 2.72 -20.79 10.17
C LYS A 276 3.89 -21.67 9.71
N ASN A 277 3.64 -22.94 9.46
CA ASN A 277 4.63 -23.94 9.08
C ASN A 277 4.92 -23.98 7.58
N ALA A 278 4.09 -23.33 6.74
CA ALA A 278 4.32 -23.23 5.31
C ALA A 278 5.65 -22.54 4.99
N ASP A 279 6.28 -22.96 3.88
CA ASP A 279 7.47 -22.31 3.36
C ASP A 279 7.16 -20.90 2.85
N GLU A 280 8.20 -20.06 2.76
CA GLU A 280 8.06 -18.65 2.41
C GLU A 280 7.42 -18.42 1.05
N LYS A 281 7.68 -19.28 0.04
CA LYS A 281 7.08 -19.12 -1.29
C LYS A 281 5.58 -19.39 -1.24
N SER A 282 5.17 -20.41 -0.50
CA SER A 282 3.76 -20.72 -0.27
C SER A 282 3.04 -19.58 0.45
N LYS A 283 3.67 -18.96 1.46
CA LYS A 283 3.13 -17.78 2.16
C LYS A 283 2.96 -16.59 1.23
N ILE A 284 3.97 -16.29 0.40
CA ILE A 284 3.91 -15.19 -0.57
C ILE A 284 2.77 -15.41 -1.56
N ALA A 285 2.68 -16.60 -2.16
CA ALA A 285 1.63 -16.92 -3.13
C ALA A 285 0.22 -16.92 -2.51
N PHE A 286 0.10 -17.35 -1.26
CA PHE A 286 -1.15 -17.29 -0.50
C PHE A 286 -1.58 -15.84 -0.27
N ASN A 287 -0.68 -14.97 0.20
CA ASN A 287 -1.01 -13.57 0.47
C ASN A 287 -1.30 -12.78 -0.81
N GLN A 288 -0.61 -13.09 -1.91
CA GLN A 288 -0.96 -12.54 -3.23
C GLN A 288 -2.38 -12.92 -3.64
N CYS A 289 -2.76 -14.19 -3.47
CA CYS A 289 -4.13 -14.63 -3.74
C CYS A 289 -5.15 -13.95 -2.82
N LEU A 290 -4.81 -13.71 -1.55
CA LEU A 290 -5.66 -12.98 -0.62
C LEU A 290 -5.87 -11.52 -1.07
N SER A 291 -4.80 -10.85 -1.49
CA SER A 291 -4.85 -9.51 -2.08
C SER A 291 -5.71 -9.48 -3.35
N GLU A 292 -5.50 -10.42 -4.30
CA GLU A 292 -6.31 -10.54 -5.53
C GLU A 292 -7.81 -10.71 -5.22
N VAL A 293 -8.15 -11.46 -4.17
CA VAL A 293 -9.55 -11.61 -3.72
C VAL A 293 -10.09 -10.31 -3.15
N GLY A 294 -9.31 -9.60 -2.33
CA GLY A 294 -9.66 -8.29 -1.80
C GLY A 294 -9.92 -7.27 -2.91
N GLU A 295 -9.04 -7.18 -3.90
CA GLU A 295 -9.21 -6.30 -5.04
C GLU A 295 -10.46 -6.63 -5.87
N ARG A 296 -10.68 -7.92 -6.17
CA ARG A 296 -11.84 -8.36 -6.96
C ARG A 296 -13.16 -8.07 -6.26
N GLU A 297 -13.19 -8.20 -4.95
CA GLU A 297 -14.40 -8.03 -4.13
C GLU A 297 -14.52 -6.59 -3.57
N ASN A 298 -13.55 -5.73 -3.85
CA ASN A 298 -13.43 -4.37 -3.31
C ASN A 298 -13.51 -4.35 -1.76
N LEU A 299 -12.79 -5.29 -1.14
CA LEU A 299 -12.72 -5.47 0.31
C LEU A 299 -11.28 -5.30 0.80
N ASP A 300 -11.14 -4.68 1.97
CA ASP A 300 -9.88 -4.61 2.69
C ASP A 300 -9.35 -6.03 2.99
N GLU A 301 -8.05 -6.24 2.79
CA GLU A 301 -7.42 -7.56 2.95
C GLU A 301 -7.56 -8.13 4.38
N TYR A 302 -7.56 -7.27 5.41
CA TYR A 302 -7.84 -7.71 6.78
C TYR A 302 -9.29 -8.17 6.93
N ALA A 303 -10.24 -7.50 6.27
CA ALA A 303 -11.63 -7.95 6.22
C ALA A 303 -11.79 -9.28 5.46
N VAL A 304 -11.03 -9.51 4.39
CA VAL A 304 -10.97 -10.80 3.68
C VAL A 304 -10.44 -11.89 4.61
N ALA A 305 -9.37 -11.62 5.37
CA ALA A 305 -8.84 -12.57 6.34
C ALA A 305 -9.84 -12.91 7.48
N LEU A 306 -10.59 -11.92 7.98
CA LEU A 306 -11.67 -12.16 8.95
C LEU A 306 -12.80 -13.02 8.36
N ARG A 307 -13.16 -12.77 7.09
CA ARG A 307 -14.18 -13.57 6.41
C ARG A 307 -13.70 -15.00 6.19
N LEU A 308 -12.44 -15.17 5.80
CA LEU A 308 -11.78 -16.46 5.64
C LEU A 308 -11.82 -17.26 6.95
N ASP A 309 -11.48 -16.62 8.07
CA ASP A 309 -11.52 -17.20 9.40
C ASP A 309 -12.92 -17.70 9.80
N ARG A 310 -13.95 -16.89 9.54
CA ARG A 310 -15.36 -17.28 9.72
C ARG A 310 -15.79 -18.41 8.79
N TYR A 311 -15.31 -18.39 7.55
CA TYR A 311 -15.64 -19.40 6.55
C TYR A 311 -15.08 -20.77 6.91
N ILE A 312 -13.83 -20.83 7.39
CA ILE A 312 -13.22 -22.07 7.90
C ILE A 312 -13.97 -22.58 9.13
N SER A 313 -14.30 -21.67 10.06
CA SER A 313 -15.06 -22.00 11.28
C SER A 313 -16.44 -22.57 11.01
N ALA A 314 -17.07 -22.23 9.88
CA ALA A 314 -18.37 -22.77 9.48
C ALA A 314 -18.29 -24.24 9.01
N GLY A 315 -17.10 -24.77 8.74
CA GLY A 315 -16.88 -26.19 8.40
C GLY A 315 -17.35 -26.61 6.99
N ILE A 316 -17.76 -25.66 6.14
CA ILE A 316 -18.27 -25.95 4.79
C ILE A 316 -17.19 -25.59 3.76
N LEU A 317 -16.22 -26.48 3.56
CA LEU A 317 -15.20 -26.34 2.52
C LEU A 317 -15.58 -27.15 1.28
N PRO A 318 -15.86 -26.52 0.12
CA PRO A 318 -16.16 -27.26 -1.10
C PRO A 318 -14.95 -28.10 -1.53
N PRO A 319 -15.18 -29.27 -2.14
CA PRO A 319 -14.10 -30.15 -2.56
C PRO A 319 -13.26 -29.52 -3.69
N LEU A 320 -11.96 -29.85 -3.70
CA LEU A 320 -11.08 -29.50 -4.82
C LEU A 320 -11.42 -30.38 -6.02
N ALA A 321 -11.79 -29.76 -7.14
CA ALA A 321 -11.93 -30.46 -8.41
C ALA A 321 -10.55 -30.79 -8.96
N LEU A 322 -10.08 -32.03 -8.73
CA LEU A 322 -8.83 -32.57 -9.25
C LEU A 322 -9.12 -33.56 -10.38
N SER A 323 -8.43 -33.41 -11.50
CA SER A 323 -8.29 -34.46 -12.51
C SER A 323 -6.96 -35.17 -12.32
N SER A 324 -6.91 -36.47 -12.59
CA SER A 324 -5.67 -37.24 -12.54
C SER A 324 -5.39 -37.87 -13.90
N PHE A 325 -4.12 -37.89 -14.31
CA PHE A 325 -3.68 -38.68 -15.45
C PHE A 325 -2.45 -39.51 -15.10
N LYS A 326 -2.33 -40.70 -15.70
CA LYS A 326 -1.14 -41.55 -15.54
C LYS A 326 -0.12 -41.21 -16.63
N ALA A 327 1.10 -40.90 -16.23
CA ALA A 327 2.25 -40.74 -17.12
C ALA A 327 3.47 -41.46 -16.55
N ALA A 328 4.07 -42.34 -17.35
CA ALA A 328 5.33 -43.03 -17.02
C ALA A 328 5.34 -43.69 -15.62
N GLY A 329 4.25 -44.37 -15.25
CA GLY A 329 4.11 -45.04 -13.94
C GLY A 329 3.69 -44.13 -12.78
N ASN A 330 3.69 -42.80 -12.97
CA ASN A 330 3.27 -41.83 -11.96
C ASN A 330 1.82 -41.37 -12.18
N ILE A 331 1.09 -41.15 -11.09
CA ILE A 331 -0.21 -40.45 -11.12
C ILE A 331 0.08 -38.98 -10.91
N VAL A 332 -0.22 -38.17 -11.92
CA VAL A 332 -0.13 -36.71 -11.84
C VAL A 332 -1.54 -36.16 -11.66
N MET A 333 -1.73 -35.34 -10.63
CA MET A 333 -3.01 -34.67 -10.36
C MET A 333 -2.95 -33.20 -10.78
N PHE A 334 -3.99 -32.72 -11.44
CA PHE A 334 -4.18 -31.32 -11.82
C PHE A 334 -5.52 -30.81 -11.31
N GLY A 335 -5.50 -29.72 -10.55
CA GLY A 335 -6.71 -29.01 -10.15
C GLY A 335 -6.83 -27.71 -10.92
N ARG A 336 -8.00 -27.45 -11.53
CA ARG A 336 -8.33 -26.09 -11.99
C ARG A 336 -9.10 -25.40 -10.87
N VAL A 337 -8.37 -24.71 -10.01
CA VAL A 337 -8.92 -24.06 -8.82
C VAL A 337 -9.03 -22.56 -9.09
N ARG A 338 -10.22 -21.99 -8.86
CA ARG A 338 -10.39 -20.54 -8.91
C ARG A 338 -9.65 -19.93 -7.72
N ARG A 339 -8.91 -18.85 -7.96
CA ARG A 339 -8.29 -18.05 -6.88
C ARG A 339 -9.39 -17.24 -6.17
N ASP A 340 -9.99 -17.84 -5.16
CA ASP A 340 -11.07 -17.26 -4.37
C ASP A 340 -10.94 -17.61 -2.88
N THR A 341 -11.87 -17.09 -2.07
CA THR A 341 -11.90 -17.34 -0.62
C THR A 341 -11.95 -18.85 -0.29
N ALA A 342 -12.58 -19.68 -1.13
CA ALA A 342 -12.64 -21.11 -0.90
C ALA A 342 -11.29 -21.80 -1.12
N ALA A 343 -10.51 -21.37 -2.13
CA ALA A 343 -9.14 -21.85 -2.33
C ALA A 343 -8.22 -21.50 -1.17
N LEU A 344 -8.31 -20.27 -0.66
CA LEU A 344 -7.57 -19.84 0.54
C LEU A 344 -7.96 -20.68 1.76
N ALA A 345 -9.26 -20.89 1.97
CA ALA A 345 -9.76 -21.68 3.10
C ALA A 345 -9.32 -23.14 3.04
N ARG A 346 -9.30 -23.70 1.83
CA ARG A 346 -8.83 -25.06 1.59
C ARG A 346 -7.35 -25.22 1.86
N ALA A 347 -6.53 -24.27 1.42
CA ALA A 347 -5.10 -24.27 1.73
C ALA A 347 -4.84 -24.23 3.24
N LEU A 348 -5.64 -23.48 4.01
CA LEU A 348 -5.52 -23.44 5.48
C LEU A 348 -6.04 -24.70 6.19
N SER A 349 -6.64 -25.66 5.47
CA SER A 349 -7.18 -26.89 6.06
C SER A 349 -6.25 -28.09 6.03
N SER A 350 -5.24 -28.12 5.16
CA SER A 350 -4.21 -29.15 5.17
C SER A 350 -2.90 -28.66 4.53
N GLU A 351 -1.77 -29.20 4.99
CA GLU A 351 -0.45 -28.87 4.44
C GLU A 351 -0.33 -29.27 2.96
N GLU A 352 -0.95 -30.39 2.58
CA GLU A 352 -0.97 -30.86 1.18
C GLU A 352 -1.75 -29.90 0.29
N ALA A 353 -2.87 -29.35 0.77
CA ALA A 353 -3.65 -28.37 0.02
C ALA A 353 -2.88 -27.04 -0.11
N MET A 354 -2.21 -26.59 0.95
CA MET A 354 -1.33 -25.41 0.91
C MET A 354 -0.22 -25.61 -0.14
N SER A 355 0.48 -26.73 -0.10
CA SER A 355 1.54 -27.05 -1.07
C SER A 355 1.02 -27.24 -2.49
N LEU A 356 -0.18 -27.81 -2.68
CA LEU A 356 -0.75 -28.03 -4.01
C LEU A 356 -1.20 -26.73 -4.67
N LEU A 357 -1.77 -25.81 -3.88
CA LEU A 357 -2.35 -24.56 -4.39
C LEU A 357 -1.34 -23.42 -4.48
N PHE A 358 -0.40 -23.37 -3.54
CA PHE A 358 0.53 -22.24 -3.36
C PHE A 358 2.01 -22.66 -3.31
N GLY A 359 2.30 -23.96 -3.26
CA GLY A 359 3.67 -24.46 -3.31
C GLY A 359 4.35 -24.11 -4.62
N GLY A 360 5.51 -23.44 -4.54
CA GLY A 360 6.34 -23.21 -5.72
C GLY A 360 6.84 -24.53 -6.29
N HIS A 361 6.69 -24.75 -7.60
CA HIS A 361 7.09 -25.97 -8.32
C HIS A 361 8.49 -26.49 -7.93
N LYS A 362 8.58 -27.30 -6.88
CA LYS A 362 9.52 -28.39 -6.86
C LYS A 362 8.87 -29.49 -7.69
N LYS A 363 9.61 -30.04 -8.65
CA LYS A 363 9.37 -31.38 -9.16
C LYS A 363 9.51 -32.35 -7.99
N VAL A 364 8.52 -32.39 -7.11
CA VAL A 364 8.31 -33.49 -6.20
C VAL A 364 7.52 -34.47 -7.05
N GLY A 365 8.13 -35.60 -7.39
CA GLY A 365 7.37 -36.74 -7.91
C GLY A 365 6.16 -36.89 -7.00
N SER A 366 4.97 -36.79 -7.58
CA SER A 366 3.72 -36.70 -6.87
C SER A 366 3.41 -38.01 -6.14
N THR A 367 4.06 -38.23 -5.01
CA THR A 367 3.66 -39.23 -4.03
C THR A 367 2.54 -38.63 -3.17
N LEU A 368 1.43 -38.26 -3.80
CA LEU A 368 0.12 -38.22 -3.13
C LEU A 368 -0.35 -39.68 -2.97
N GLU A 369 0.42 -40.49 -2.25
CA GLU A 369 0.00 -41.84 -1.91
C GLU A 369 -0.98 -41.75 -0.74
N LYS A 370 -2.27 -41.90 -1.09
CA LYS A 370 -3.38 -42.25 -0.19
C LYS A 370 -3.83 -41.19 0.83
N SER A 371 -4.07 -39.95 0.41
CA SER A 371 -5.04 -39.10 1.12
C SER A 371 -6.44 -39.32 0.51
N LYS A 372 -7.24 -40.21 1.11
CA LYS A 372 -8.68 -40.32 0.80
C LYS A 372 -9.37 -39.01 1.23
N MET A 373 -9.46 -38.04 0.34
CA MET A 373 -10.38 -36.93 0.52
C MET A 373 -11.79 -37.47 0.26
N TYR A 374 -12.57 -37.65 1.33
CA TYR A 374 -13.95 -38.12 1.23
C TYR A 374 -14.76 -37.13 0.39
N THR A 375 -15.24 -37.62 -0.76
CA THR A 375 -16.09 -36.91 -1.70
C THR A 375 -17.55 -37.24 -1.41
N ASN A 376 -18.31 -36.24 -0.99
CA ASN A 376 -19.75 -36.20 -1.24
C ASN A 376 -20.03 -35.00 -2.15
N ILE A 377 -21.01 -35.20 -3.02
CA ILE A 377 -21.39 -34.42 -4.20
C ILE A 377 -21.27 -32.88 -3.99
N PRO A 378 -20.68 -32.13 -4.94
CA PRO A 378 -20.51 -30.68 -4.80
C PRO A 378 -21.86 -29.96 -4.81
N PRO A 379 -22.12 -28.99 -3.91
CA PRO A 379 -23.23 -28.07 -4.10
C PRO A 379 -22.88 -27.09 -5.23
N LYS A 380 -23.78 -26.95 -6.20
CA LYS A 380 -23.71 -25.89 -7.22
C LYS A 380 -23.81 -24.54 -6.51
N THR A 381 -22.89 -23.61 -6.79
CA THR A 381 -23.05 -22.22 -6.38
C THR A 381 -24.19 -21.61 -7.20
N GLU A 382 -25.35 -21.47 -6.58
CA GLU A 382 -26.53 -20.85 -7.19
C GLU A 382 -26.60 -19.39 -6.76
N TYR A 383 -26.69 -18.49 -7.73
CA TYR A 383 -27.01 -17.09 -7.48
C TYR A 383 -28.53 -16.97 -7.40
N PHE A 384 -29.02 -16.34 -6.34
CA PHE A 384 -30.44 -16.11 -6.15
C PHE A 384 -30.73 -14.61 -6.14
N GLY A 385 -31.60 -14.15 -7.03
CA GLY A 385 -32.18 -12.80 -6.96
C GLY A 385 -33.28 -12.75 -5.92
N VAL A 386 -33.33 -11.67 -5.13
CA VAL A 386 -34.43 -11.39 -4.21
C VAL A 386 -35.16 -10.16 -4.73
N ASN A 387 -36.46 -10.29 -5.00
CA ASN A 387 -37.32 -9.17 -5.39
C ASN A 387 -38.43 -9.00 -4.35
N PHE A 388 -38.42 -7.86 -3.66
CA PHE A 388 -39.41 -7.55 -2.64
C PHE A 388 -40.80 -7.25 -3.22
N GLY A 389 -40.89 -6.88 -4.51
CA GLY A 389 -42.16 -6.67 -5.21
C GLY A 389 -43.07 -5.64 -4.55
N ILE A 390 -42.49 -4.61 -3.94
CA ILE A 390 -43.20 -3.57 -3.21
C ILE A 390 -43.51 -2.43 -4.19
N SER A 391 -44.79 -2.08 -4.34
CA SER A 391 -45.21 -0.87 -5.04
C SER A 391 -46.19 -0.08 -4.19
N GLU A 392 -46.07 1.23 -4.22
CA GLU A 392 -46.98 2.16 -3.55
C GLU A 392 -47.58 3.09 -4.59
N LYS A 393 -48.90 3.26 -4.56
CA LYS A 393 -49.61 4.24 -5.38
C LYS A 393 -50.80 4.81 -4.61
N ASP A 394 -50.89 6.14 -4.53
CA ASP A 394 -52.03 6.90 -4.00
C ASP A 394 -52.48 6.57 -2.57
N GLY A 395 -51.64 5.96 -1.73
CA GLY A 395 -52.11 5.50 -0.40
C GLY A 395 -51.98 4.01 -0.21
N GLU A 396 -51.90 3.27 -1.30
CA GLU A 396 -52.10 1.84 -1.33
C GLU A 396 -50.79 1.11 -1.59
N LEU A 397 -50.42 0.27 -0.64
CA LEU A 397 -49.32 -0.66 -0.73
C LEU A 397 -49.79 -1.94 -1.44
N SER A 398 -49.12 -2.29 -2.52
CA SER A 398 -49.26 -3.55 -3.25
C SER A 398 -47.99 -4.38 -3.08
N LEU A 399 -48.16 -5.67 -2.80
CA LEU A 399 -47.07 -6.58 -2.44
C LEU A 399 -47.11 -7.81 -3.35
N ALA A 400 -46.08 -7.97 -4.18
CA ALA A 400 -45.87 -9.11 -5.07
C ALA A 400 -44.45 -9.68 -4.93
N PRO A 401 -44.05 -10.12 -3.73
CA PRO A 401 -42.68 -10.57 -3.48
C PRO A 401 -42.32 -11.84 -4.25
N SER A 402 -41.09 -11.89 -4.77
CA SER A 402 -40.47 -13.08 -5.36
C SER A 402 -39.14 -13.36 -4.65
N PHE A 403 -39.17 -14.40 -3.82
CA PHE A 403 -38.02 -14.82 -3.01
C PHE A 403 -37.57 -16.24 -3.39
N PRO A 404 -36.26 -16.51 -3.34
CA PRO A 404 -35.73 -17.83 -3.65
C PRO A 404 -36.08 -18.88 -2.57
N PRO A 405 -35.99 -20.18 -2.90
CA PRO A 405 -36.21 -21.29 -1.99
C PRO A 405 -35.38 -21.27 -0.70
N CYS A 406 -34.29 -20.50 -0.65
CA CYS A 406 -33.39 -20.38 0.50
C CYS A 406 -33.69 -19.18 1.43
N ALA A 407 -34.49 -18.21 1.00
CA ALA A 407 -34.80 -17.02 1.82
C ALA A 407 -35.84 -17.35 2.90
N ARG A 408 -35.44 -17.24 4.18
CA ARG A 408 -36.30 -17.56 5.34
C ARG A 408 -37.10 -16.36 5.85
N ARG A 409 -36.45 -15.20 5.94
CA ARG A 409 -37.02 -13.96 6.46
C ARG A 409 -36.32 -12.76 5.84
N ALA A 410 -37.07 -11.70 5.57
CA ALA A 410 -36.53 -10.40 5.16
C ALA A 410 -37.38 -9.27 5.74
N GLU A 411 -36.76 -8.12 5.97
CA GLU A 411 -37.40 -6.97 6.59
C GLU A 411 -37.12 -5.71 5.76
N VAL A 412 -38.17 -4.92 5.53
CA VAL A 412 -38.10 -3.67 4.79
C VAL A 412 -38.87 -2.61 5.56
N GLU A 413 -38.27 -1.45 5.71
CA GLU A 413 -38.92 -0.26 6.28
C GLU A 413 -39.24 0.72 5.16
N ILE A 414 -40.46 1.25 5.17
CA ILE A 414 -40.95 2.25 4.21
C ILE A 414 -41.43 3.46 4.99
N GLU A 415 -40.88 4.63 4.66
CA GLU A 415 -41.33 5.89 5.23
C GLU A 415 -42.32 6.58 4.29
N ARG A 416 -43.43 7.07 4.85
CA ARG A 416 -44.39 7.90 4.13
C ARG A 416 -44.96 8.98 5.05
N GLY A 417 -44.85 10.24 4.62
CA GLY A 417 -45.41 11.38 5.36
C GLY A 417 -44.89 11.47 6.81
N GLY A 418 -43.63 11.07 7.06
CA GLY A 418 -43.01 11.04 8.39
C GLY A 418 -43.38 9.83 9.26
N VAL A 419 -44.13 8.86 8.73
CA VAL A 419 -44.52 7.63 9.43
C VAL A 419 -43.76 6.44 8.83
N ILE A 420 -43.10 5.66 9.67
CA ILE A 420 -42.36 4.45 9.27
C ILE A 420 -43.28 3.24 9.40
N HIS A 421 -43.43 2.50 8.29
CA HIS A 421 -44.12 1.22 8.23
C HIS A 421 -43.11 0.10 8.03
N LYS A 422 -43.30 -1.01 8.74
CA LYS A 422 -42.41 -2.17 8.74
C LYS A 422 -43.07 -3.33 8.01
N ILE A 423 -42.38 -3.90 7.03
CA ILE A 423 -42.85 -5.05 6.26
C ILE A 423 -41.89 -6.21 6.50
N ILE A 424 -42.43 -7.31 7.02
CA ILE A 424 -41.69 -8.52 7.35
C ILE A 424 -42.15 -9.62 6.40
N PHE A 425 -41.27 -10.07 5.53
CA PHE A 425 -41.52 -11.25 4.72
C PHE A 425 -41.01 -12.48 5.47
N SER A 426 -41.86 -13.47 5.73
CA SER A 426 -41.49 -14.66 6.52
C SER A 426 -42.14 -15.92 5.96
N ARG A 427 -41.38 -17.02 5.91
CA ARG A 427 -41.91 -18.35 5.60
C ARG A 427 -42.76 -18.94 6.71
N GLU A 428 -42.42 -18.62 7.95
CA GLU A 428 -43.14 -19.12 9.13
C GLU A 428 -44.58 -18.59 9.17
N ALA A 429 -44.85 -17.48 8.47
CA ALA A 429 -46.19 -16.92 8.31
C ALA A 429 -47.08 -17.68 7.29
N GLY A 430 -46.55 -18.67 6.55
CA GLY A 430 -47.32 -19.44 5.55
C GLY A 430 -47.78 -18.59 4.37
N ARG A 431 -49.00 -18.79 3.84
CA ARG A 431 -49.63 -17.90 2.83
C ARG A 431 -50.42 -16.73 3.45
N LYS A 432 -50.20 -16.42 4.73
CA LYS A 432 -50.99 -15.42 5.44
C LYS A 432 -50.38 -14.04 5.30
N LEU A 433 -51.24 -13.04 5.13
CA LEU A 433 -50.92 -11.63 5.30
C LEU A 433 -51.45 -11.21 6.66
N THR A 434 -50.63 -10.57 7.50
CA THR A 434 -51.10 -9.95 8.74
C THR A 434 -50.70 -8.49 8.79
N VAL A 435 -51.55 -7.65 9.40
CA VAL A 435 -51.26 -6.24 9.68
C VAL A 435 -51.51 -6.01 11.17
N ASN A 436 -50.48 -5.58 11.89
CA ASN A 436 -50.51 -5.41 13.35
C ASN A 436 -51.10 -6.65 14.06
N SER A 437 -50.63 -7.83 13.68
CA SER A 437 -51.06 -9.15 14.19
C SER A 437 -52.49 -9.58 13.81
N THR A 438 -53.22 -8.81 13.00
CA THR A 438 -54.54 -9.21 12.47
C THR A 438 -54.39 -9.88 11.12
N ALA A 439 -54.92 -11.10 10.94
CA ALA A 439 -54.87 -11.81 9.66
C ALA A 439 -55.85 -11.24 8.64
N LEU A 440 -55.37 -10.98 7.42
CA LEU A 440 -56.16 -10.51 6.29
C LEU A 440 -56.27 -11.61 5.23
N TYR A 441 -57.47 -11.81 4.70
CA TYR A 441 -57.75 -12.79 3.66
C TYR A 441 -58.39 -12.09 2.45
N GLY A 442 -57.90 -12.37 1.24
CA GLY A 442 -58.48 -11.84 0.00
C GLY A 442 -58.28 -10.33 -0.24
N VAL A 443 -57.38 -9.69 0.51
CA VAL A 443 -57.11 -8.25 0.39
C VAL A 443 -55.89 -8.03 -0.52
N PRO A 444 -56.05 -7.44 -1.72
CA PRO A 444 -54.95 -7.27 -2.68
C PRO A 444 -54.05 -6.07 -2.37
N ARG A 445 -54.50 -5.13 -1.51
CA ARG A 445 -53.82 -3.86 -1.22
C ARG A 445 -54.03 -3.39 0.22
N ILE A 446 -53.01 -2.79 0.81
CA ILE A 446 -53.03 -2.27 2.19
C ILE A 446 -52.95 -0.75 2.14
N LYS A 447 -53.92 -0.05 2.74
CA LYS A 447 -53.87 1.41 2.83
C LYS A 447 -52.89 1.85 3.93
N LEU A 448 -51.89 2.63 3.55
CA LEU A 448 -50.93 3.26 4.47
C LEU A 448 -51.56 4.54 5.03
N GLY A 449 -51.79 4.58 6.34
CA GLY A 449 -52.35 5.73 7.06
C GLY A 449 -51.32 6.45 7.93
N GLY A 450 -51.78 7.39 8.76
CA GLY A 450 -50.91 8.15 9.67
C GLY A 450 -50.40 7.42 10.92
N ILE A 451 -50.58 6.09 10.98
CA ILE A 451 -50.15 5.24 12.11
C ILE A 451 -49.15 4.20 11.59
N PRO A 452 -48.03 3.95 12.28
CA PRO A 452 -47.10 2.87 11.93
C PRO A 452 -47.82 1.52 11.79
N LEU A 453 -47.50 0.81 10.71
CA LEU A 453 -48.04 -0.52 10.44
C LEU A 453 -46.91 -1.53 10.45
N THR A 454 -47.12 -2.67 11.09
CA THR A 454 -46.29 -3.88 10.94
C THR A 454 -47.05 -4.87 10.07
N VAL A 455 -46.61 -5.02 8.83
CA VAL A 455 -47.19 -5.95 7.85
C VAL A 455 -46.32 -7.20 7.81
N VAL A 456 -46.89 -8.38 8.08
CA VAL A 456 -46.19 -9.66 7.89
C VAL A 456 -46.75 -10.35 6.67
N VAL A 457 -45.89 -10.64 5.70
CA VAL A 457 -46.25 -11.28 4.44
C VAL A 457 -45.67 -12.68 4.40
N GLY A 458 -46.55 -13.64 4.20
CA GLY A 458 -46.21 -15.02 3.92
C GLY A 458 -45.55 -15.21 2.55
N ILE A 459 -44.33 -15.76 2.52
CA ILE A 459 -43.65 -16.12 1.27
C ILE A 459 -43.96 -17.59 0.92
N SER A 460 -44.54 -17.85 -0.26
CA SER A 460 -44.63 -19.22 -0.82
C SER A 460 -43.45 -19.52 -1.74
N PRO A 461 -42.94 -20.77 -1.78
CA PRO A 461 -42.00 -21.18 -2.81
C PRO A 461 -42.70 -21.10 -4.17
N GLN A 462 -42.08 -20.42 -5.14
CA GLN A 462 -42.46 -20.60 -6.54
C GLN A 462 -42.07 -22.03 -6.92
N ILE A 463 -43.07 -22.90 -7.05
CA ILE A 463 -42.93 -24.15 -7.77
C ILE A 463 -42.75 -23.73 -9.24
N ARG A 464 -41.62 -24.09 -9.85
CA ARG A 464 -41.49 -23.96 -11.30
C ARG A 464 -42.53 -24.90 -11.91
N ASP A 465 -43.50 -24.36 -12.64
CA ASP A 465 -44.36 -25.17 -13.49
C ASP A 465 -43.47 -25.98 -14.43
N GLY A 466 -43.35 -27.29 -14.19
CA GLY A 466 -42.47 -28.17 -14.97
C GLY A 466 -42.07 -29.48 -14.32
N ASP A 467 -42.16 -29.63 -12.99
CA ASP A 467 -41.89 -30.92 -12.33
C ASP A 467 -43.21 -31.63 -11.99
N ASP A 468 -43.69 -32.44 -12.94
CA ASP A 468 -44.68 -33.47 -12.68
C ASP A 468 -44.12 -34.44 -11.63
N ILE A 469 -44.65 -34.37 -10.41
CA ILE A 469 -44.44 -35.40 -9.40
C ILE A 469 -45.47 -36.49 -9.67
N GLN A 470 -45.02 -37.58 -10.31
CA GLN A 470 -45.69 -38.87 -10.23
C GLN A 470 -45.71 -39.30 -8.76
N ILE A 471 -46.92 -39.56 -8.27
CA ILE A 471 -47.17 -40.14 -6.95
C ILE A 471 -47.20 -41.65 -7.13
N ASP A 472 -46.30 -42.36 -6.44
CA ASP A 472 -46.55 -43.70 -5.90
C ASP A 472 -46.74 -43.59 -4.39
#